data_AF-A0A0W8DCY6-F1
#
_entry.id   AF-A0A0W8DCY6-F1
#
_cell.length_a   1.000
_cell.length_b   1.000
_cell.length_c   1.000
_cell.angle_alpha   90.00
_cell.angle_beta   90.00
_cell.angle_gamma   90.00
#
_symmetry.space_group_name_H-M   'P 1'
#
loop_
_entity.id
_entity.type
_entity.pdbx_description
1 polymer ?
#
loop_
_entity_poly.entity_id
_entity_poly.type
_entity_poly.pdbx_seq_one_letter_code
_entity_poly.pdbx_strand_id
1 'polypeptide(L)'
;MVSITTIVPVLACFIVSLSQVSAHGYMYIPLAEFTDSVTSAWIVQIEPQWSGDWDSCSSSDDDCLTTLYTSLKESNGYSDIRALLDSDTDLYGANCGFTDPDATPKDPPTTGDATFSRGMVHAGPCEIWLDDTMVLSNDDCQTAYGDGTQDKASVFTPVDYSSCSTGGCMLRFYWLAFQGVDSKMVWQVYKDCVPLTGPAEGTSTNSTSSTLTTGSSTTEDVSTSSSSGTPDNFSTTETPMTTTATSTSTSTTTDAPTSTPSPSEKCTARKRK
;
A
#
# COMPACT_ATOMS: atom_id res chain seq x y z
N MET A 1 -37.00 -29.95 60.01
CA MET A 1 -35.58 -29.71 59.66
C MET A 1 -35.58 -29.13 58.26
N VAL A 2 -35.35 -27.82 58.13
CA VAL A 2 -35.38 -27.12 56.84
C VAL A 2 -33.95 -27.12 56.29
N SER A 3 -33.77 -27.76 55.14
CA SER A 3 -32.47 -27.88 54.46
C SER A 3 -32.17 -26.59 53.72
N ILE A 4 -31.08 -25.91 54.09
CA ILE A 4 -30.61 -24.68 53.43
C ILE A 4 -29.63 -25.09 52.34
N THR A 5 -30.06 -25.01 51.10
CA THR A 5 -29.21 -25.24 49.93
C THR A 5 -28.45 -23.95 49.63
N THR A 6 -27.17 -23.90 50.00
CA THR A 6 -26.25 -22.81 49.61
C THR A 6 -25.89 -22.94 48.14
N ILE A 7 -26.32 -21.98 47.33
CA ILE A 7 -25.89 -21.82 45.93
C ILE A 7 -24.60 -21.01 45.93
N VAL A 8 -23.50 -21.63 45.47
CA VAL A 8 -22.21 -20.95 45.25
C VAL A 8 -22.24 -20.30 43.87
N PRO A 9 -22.05 -18.97 43.73
CA PRO A 9 -21.95 -18.35 42.43
C PRO A 9 -20.58 -18.63 41.81
N VAL A 10 -20.55 -19.37 40.71
CA VAL A 10 -19.36 -19.54 39.87
C VAL A 10 -19.14 -18.23 39.11
N LEU A 11 -18.10 -17.49 39.51
CA LEU A 11 -17.67 -16.28 38.82
C LEU A 11 -16.99 -16.67 37.50
N ALA A 12 -17.67 -16.51 36.37
CA ALA A 12 -17.08 -16.70 35.06
C ALA A 12 -16.19 -15.49 34.71
N CYS A 13 -14.86 -15.66 34.81
CA CYS A 13 -13.91 -14.71 34.25
C CYS A 13 -13.96 -14.79 32.71
N PHE A 14 -14.66 -13.86 32.08
CA PHE A 14 -14.49 -13.61 30.64
C PHE A 14 -13.10 -12.99 30.44
N ILE A 15 -12.16 -13.76 29.90
CA ILE A 15 -10.93 -13.22 29.34
C ILE A 15 -11.32 -12.52 28.05
N VAL A 16 -11.43 -11.18 28.10
CA VAL A 16 -11.55 -10.38 26.89
C VAL A 16 -10.17 -10.40 26.24
N SER A 17 -10.01 -11.23 25.21
CA SER A 17 -8.88 -11.12 24.30
C SER A 17 -8.94 -9.73 23.68
N LEU A 18 -8.06 -8.83 24.12
CA LEU A 18 -7.85 -7.55 23.46
C LEU A 18 -7.25 -7.87 22.09
N SER A 19 -8.12 -8.01 21.08
CA SER A 19 -7.70 -7.96 19.69
C SER A 19 -6.99 -6.62 19.52
N GLN A 20 -5.66 -6.64 19.44
CA GLN A 20 -4.89 -5.47 19.04
C GLN A 20 -5.34 -5.18 17.61
N VAL A 21 -6.24 -4.21 17.44
CA VAL A 21 -6.63 -3.75 16.11
C VAL A 21 -5.42 -3.03 15.55
N SER A 22 -4.67 -3.75 14.73
CA SER A 22 -3.55 -3.24 13.95
C SER A 22 -4.12 -2.24 12.93
N ALA A 23 -4.22 -0.97 13.31
CA ALA A 23 -4.83 0.06 12.46
C ALA A 23 -4.00 0.42 11.21
N HIS A 24 -2.79 -0.11 11.10
CA HIS A 24 -1.78 0.25 10.09
C HIS A 24 -1.08 -1.02 9.58
N GLY A 25 -0.08 -0.92 8.71
CA GLY A 25 0.49 -2.07 8.01
C GLY A 25 1.99 -2.04 7.81
N TYR A 26 2.52 -3.16 7.30
CA TYR A 26 3.92 -3.38 6.97
C TYR A 26 4.04 -4.31 5.77
N MET A 27 5.24 -4.46 5.19
CA MET A 27 5.51 -5.41 4.12
C MET A 27 5.36 -6.85 4.60
N TYR A 28 4.32 -7.54 4.11
CA TYR A 28 4.01 -8.92 4.45
C TYR A 28 4.61 -9.92 3.46
N ILE A 29 4.71 -9.52 2.19
CA ILE A 29 5.38 -10.30 1.13
C ILE A 29 6.27 -9.38 0.30
N PRO A 30 7.58 -9.64 0.20
CA PRO A 30 8.34 -10.48 1.13
C PRO A 30 8.23 -9.93 2.57
N LEU A 31 8.32 -10.80 3.57
CA LEU A 31 8.05 -10.44 4.96
C LEU A 31 9.16 -9.56 5.54
N ALA A 32 8.81 -8.35 5.97
CA ALA A 32 9.65 -7.53 6.83
C ALA A 32 9.72 -8.11 8.25
N GLU A 33 10.93 -8.23 8.78
CA GLU A 33 11.17 -8.54 10.19
C GLU A 33 11.46 -7.25 10.96
N PHE A 34 11.25 -7.26 12.27
CA PHE A 34 11.33 -6.08 13.12
C PHE A 34 12.49 -6.18 14.09
N THR A 35 13.10 -5.04 14.39
CA THR A 35 14.19 -4.94 15.39
C THR A 35 13.71 -5.29 16.80
N ASP A 36 12.45 -4.96 17.10
CA ASP A 36 11.77 -5.23 18.37
C ASP A 36 10.51 -6.09 18.13
N SER A 37 9.38 -5.73 18.74
CA SER A 37 8.10 -6.36 18.48
C SER A 37 7.54 -5.94 17.13
N VAL A 38 6.90 -6.88 16.44
CA VAL A 38 6.10 -6.59 15.24
C VAL A 38 5.18 -5.42 15.52
N THR A 39 5.27 -4.40 14.68
CA THR A 39 4.44 -3.21 14.74
C THR A 39 3.93 -2.90 13.35
N SER A 40 2.75 -2.33 13.28
CA SER A 40 2.18 -1.89 12.02
C SER A 40 2.17 -0.37 11.90
N ALA A 41 2.59 0.36 12.93
CA ALA A 41 2.44 1.81 13.01
C ALA A 41 3.21 2.54 11.90
N TRP A 42 2.72 3.73 11.52
CA TRP A 42 3.55 4.70 10.80
C TRP A 42 4.83 5.01 11.60
N ILE A 43 5.91 5.36 10.93
CA ILE A 43 7.19 5.71 11.57
C ILE A 43 7.08 7.08 12.24
N VAL A 44 6.52 8.05 11.51
CA VAL A 44 6.21 9.40 12.01
C VAL A 44 4.88 9.90 11.46
N GLN A 45 4.23 10.78 12.23
CA GLN A 45 3.11 11.59 11.76
C GLN A 45 3.48 13.06 11.97
N ILE A 46 3.51 13.83 10.88
CA ILE A 46 4.00 15.21 10.86
C ILE A 46 3.08 16.11 10.04
N GLU A 47 3.15 17.42 10.23
CA GLU A 47 2.48 18.37 9.34
C GLU A 47 3.11 18.29 7.92
N PRO A 48 2.38 18.64 6.84
CA PRO A 48 2.97 18.75 5.51
C PRO A 48 4.16 19.71 5.50
N GLN A 49 5.29 19.26 4.93
CA GLN A 49 6.54 20.02 4.98
C GLN A 49 6.63 21.13 3.94
N TRP A 50 5.69 21.16 3.00
CA TRP A 50 5.65 22.15 1.92
C TRP A 50 4.39 23.00 2.01
N SER A 51 4.58 24.31 1.88
CA SER A 51 3.49 25.27 1.79
C SER A 51 2.59 24.94 0.61
N GLY A 52 1.32 24.66 0.90
CA GLY A 52 0.28 24.34 -0.07
C GLY A 52 -1.09 24.38 0.59
N ASP A 53 -2.14 24.39 -0.21
CA ASP A 53 -3.53 24.48 0.29
C ASP A 53 -4.07 23.11 0.70
N TRP A 54 -3.32 22.40 1.55
CA TRP A 54 -3.60 21.02 1.97
C TRP A 54 -4.98 20.86 2.62
N ASP A 55 -5.41 21.87 3.38
CA ASP A 55 -6.69 21.86 4.09
C ASP A 55 -7.88 22.25 3.20
N SER A 56 -7.64 22.67 1.95
CA SER A 56 -8.71 22.87 0.95
C SER A 56 -9.21 21.57 0.33
N CYS A 57 -8.36 20.54 0.31
CA CYS A 57 -8.74 19.20 -0.11
C CYS A 57 -9.44 18.46 1.04
N SER A 58 -10.56 17.80 0.75
CA SER A 58 -11.13 16.82 1.70
C SER A 58 -10.12 15.69 1.91
N SER A 59 -10.05 15.11 3.12
CA SER A 59 -9.22 13.93 3.40
C SER A 59 -9.66 12.66 2.67
N SER A 60 -10.77 12.74 1.93
CA SER A 60 -11.31 11.68 1.08
C SER A 60 -11.26 12.04 -0.41
N ASP A 61 -10.63 13.16 -0.76
CA ASP A 61 -10.49 13.62 -2.14
C ASP A 61 -9.07 13.29 -2.63
N ASP A 62 -8.90 12.02 -2.99
CA ASP A 62 -7.61 11.44 -3.35
C ASP A 62 -6.98 12.18 -4.55
N ASP A 63 -7.79 12.54 -5.55
CA ASP A 63 -7.37 13.31 -6.74
C ASP A 63 -6.85 14.71 -6.36
N CYS A 64 -7.56 15.44 -5.49
CA CYS A 64 -7.12 16.76 -5.02
C CYS A 64 -5.78 16.68 -4.28
N LEU A 65 -5.66 15.73 -3.34
CA LEU A 65 -4.48 15.57 -2.50
C LEU A 65 -3.24 15.15 -3.30
N THR A 66 -3.42 14.18 -4.20
CA THR A 66 -2.31 13.62 -5.00
C THR A 66 -1.87 14.63 -6.08
N THR A 67 -2.81 15.35 -6.70
CA THR A 67 -2.48 16.45 -7.63
C THR A 67 -1.70 17.57 -6.93
N LEU A 68 -2.15 17.99 -5.74
CA LEU A 68 -1.46 18.99 -4.93
C LEU A 68 -0.05 18.52 -4.59
N TYR A 69 0.08 17.28 -4.09
CA TYR A 69 1.39 16.72 -3.75
C TYR A 69 2.32 16.65 -4.95
N THR A 70 1.88 16.13 -6.10
CA THR A 70 2.74 16.00 -7.29
C THR A 70 3.26 17.37 -7.75
N SER A 71 2.41 18.41 -7.75
CA SER A 71 2.85 19.77 -8.04
C SER A 71 3.87 20.31 -7.03
N LEU A 72 3.67 20.04 -5.74
CA LEU A 72 4.59 20.46 -4.68
C LEU A 72 5.91 19.67 -4.72
N LYS A 73 5.87 18.37 -5.01
CA LYS A 73 7.05 17.50 -5.15
C LYS A 73 8.00 18.04 -6.21
N GLU A 74 7.48 18.34 -7.39
CA GLU A 74 8.25 18.92 -8.50
C GLU A 74 8.81 20.30 -8.15
N SER A 75 7.99 21.20 -7.60
CA SER A 75 8.42 22.57 -7.26
C SER A 75 9.43 22.63 -6.11
N ASN A 76 9.45 21.62 -5.24
CA ASN A 76 10.45 21.46 -4.17
C ASN A 76 11.67 20.64 -4.61
N GLY A 77 11.74 20.21 -5.88
CA GLY A 77 12.94 19.61 -6.47
C GLY A 77 13.14 18.13 -6.19
N TYR A 78 12.08 17.39 -5.85
CA TYR A 78 12.14 15.94 -5.65
C TYR A 78 11.59 15.20 -6.87
N SER A 79 12.31 14.15 -7.30
CA SER A 79 11.87 13.23 -8.36
C SER A 79 11.03 12.08 -7.84
N ASP A 80 11.29 11.66 -6.61
CA ASP A 80 10.79 10.45 -5.99
C ASP A 80 10.67 10.65 -4.47
N ILE A 81 9.82 9.86 -3.84
CA ILE A 81 9.56 9.99 -2.39
C ILE A 81 10.69 9.40 -1.56
N ARG A 82 11.44 8.42 -2.08
CA ARG A 82 12.64 7.93 -1.39
C ARG A 82 13.62 9.06 -1.12
N ALA A 83 13.96 9.87 -2.12
CA ALA A 83 14.88 11.00 -1.97
C ALA A 83 14.40 12.00 -0.91
N LEU A 84 13.09 12.26 -0.83
CA LEU A 84 12.49 13.09 0.22
C LEU A 84 12.63 12.44 1.59
N LEU A 85 12.12 11.22 1.74
CA LEU A 85 11.96 10.59 3.04
C LEU A 85 13.32 10.19 3.63
N ASP A 86 14.33 9.89 2.83
CA ASP A 86 15.67 9.57 3.32
C ASP A 86 16.57 10.81 3.49
N SER A 87 16.09 12.01 3.16
CA SER A 87 16.87 13.25 3.28
C SER A 87 17.13 13.68 4.73
N ASP A 88 16.22 13.32 5.65
CA ASP A 88 16.28 13.68 7.05
C ASP A 88 15.62 12.60 7.91
N THR A 89 16.43 11.74 8.53
CA THR A 89 15.94 10.64 9.36
C THR A 89 15.40 11.09 10.73
N ASP A 90 15.74 12.30 11.17
CA ASP A 90 15.18 12.85 12.41
C ASP A 90 13.74 13.33 12.18
N LEU A 91 13.47 13.87 10.99
CA LEU A 91 12.14 14.34 10.59
C LEU A 91 11.23 13.22 10.05
N TYR A 92 11.72 12.40 9.13
CA TYR A 92 10.94 11.38 8.42
C TYR A 92 11.11 9.96 8.98
N GLY A 93 11.89 9.83 10.06
CA GLY A 93 12.19 8.55 10.69
C GLY A 93 13.32 7.77 10.00
N ALA A 94 13.81 6.75 10.71
CA ALA A 94 14.92 5.91 10.29
C ALA A 94 14.68 5.28 8.90
N ASN A 95 15.77 5.04 8.14
CA ASN A 95 15.71 4.54 6.75
C ASN A 95 14.96 3.21 6.58
N CYS A 96 14.92 2.37 7.61
CA CYS A 96 14.17 1.12 7.62
C CYS A 96 13.00 1.13 8.60
N GLY A 97 12.59 2.31 9.07
CA GLY A 97 11.51 2.44 10.04
C GLY A 97 11.76 1.58 11.28
N PHE A 98 10.82 0.68 11.58
CA PHE A 98 10.93 -0.29 12.68
C PHE A 98 11.50 -1.66 12.26
N THR A 99 11.72 -1.85 10.96
CA THR A 99 12.17 -3.12 10.39
C THR A 99 13.67 -3.33 10.59
N ASP A 100 14.08 -4.59 10.67
CA ASP A 100 15.47 -5.00 10.85
C ASP A 100 16.15 -5.19 9.48
N PRO A 101 17.07 -4.28 9.07
CA PRO A 101 17.83 -4.44 7.83
C PRO A 101 18.84 -5.57 7.87
N ASP A 102 19.16 -6.13 9.05
CA ASP A 102 20.09 -7.23 9.22
C ASP A 102 19.37 -8.58 9.41
N ALA A 103 18.04 -8.60 9.21
CA ALA A 103 17.24 -9.81 9.27
C ALA A 103 17.70 -10.88 8.27
N THR A 104 17.31 -12.13 8.53
CA THR A 104 17.64 -13.23 7.61
C THR A 104 16.97 -13.00 6.25
N PRO A 105 17.73 -12.92 5.14
CA PRO A 105 17.18 -12.61 3.83
C PRO A 105 16.07 -13.56 3.39
N LYS A 106 15.08 -13.01 2.67
CA LYS A 106 13.92 -13.73 2.12
C LYS A 106 14.13 -14.02 0.63
N ASP A 107 13.61 -15.14 0.17
CA ASP A 107 13.57 -15.40 -1.27
C ASP A 107 12.60 -14.43 -1.95
N PRO A 108 12.98 -13.81 -3.08
CA PRO A 108 12.06 -13.00 -3.87
C PRO A 108 10.81 -13.80 -4.26
N PRO A 109 9.59 -13.22 -4.14
CA PRO A 109 8.35 -13.87 -4.56
C PRO A 109 8.36 -14.29 -6.03
N THR A 110 8.11 -15.56 -6.31
CA THR A 110 8.08 -16.08 -7.69
C THR A 110 6.87 -15.60 -8.50
N THR A 111 5.87 -15.01 -7.85
CA THR A 111 4.72 -14.41 -8.53
C THR A 111 5.05 -13.05 -9.15
N GLY A 112 6.18 -12.43 -8.76
CA GLY A 112 6.52 -11.08 -9.17
C GLY A 112 5.65 -10.02 -8.49
N ASP A 113 5.12 -10.31 -7.30
CA ASP A 113 4.31 -9.37 -6.52
C ASP A 113 5.04 -8.95 -5.24
N ALA A 114 4.59 -7.86 -4.64
CA ALA A 114 4.81 -7.56 -3.23
C ALA A 114 3.45 -7.31 -2.56
N THR A 115 3.36 -7.42 -1.24
CA THR A 115 2.10 -7.29 -0.49
C THR A 115 2.29 -6.51 0.79
N PHE A 116 1.54 -5.44 0.94
CA PHE A 116 1.35 -4.73 2.20
C PHE A 116 0.30 -5.47 3.04
N SER A 117 0.52 -5.60 4.35
CA SER A 117 -0.23 -6.50 5.23
C SER A 117 -1.74 -6.22 5.35
N ARG A 118 -2.21 -5.09 4.82
CA ARG A 118 -3.60 -4.63 4.82
C ARG A 118 -3.84 -3.69 3.64
N GLY A 119 -5.06 -3.19 3.51
CA GLY A 119 -5.41 -2.26 2.45
C GLY A 119 -4.80 -0.89 2.71
N MET A 120 -4.28 -0.24 1.67
CA MET A 120 -3.91 1.17 1.71
C MET A 120 -5.19 2.01 1.61
N VAL A 121 -5.47 2.78 2.67
CA VAL A 121 -6.74 3.52 2.84
C VAL A 121 -6.54 5.03 2.97
N HIS A 122 -5.33 5.50 2.68
CA HIS A 122 -5.00 6.92 2.64
C HIS A 122 -4.35 7.26 1.29
N ALA A 123 -4.80 8.35 0.68
CA ALA A 123 -4.22 8.85 -0.56
C ALA A 123 -2.73 9.13 -0.36
N GLY A 124 -1.98 9.01 -1.45
CA GLY A 124 -0.60 9.43 -1.50
C GLY A 124 0.33 8.42 -2.17
N PRO A 125 1.57 8.87 -2.45
CA PRO A 125 2.50 8.15 -3.27
C PRO A 125 3.13 6.98 -2.51
N CYS A 126 3.46 5.91 -3.23
CA CYS A 126 4.28 4.82 -2.72
C CYS A 126 5.29 4.34 -3.77
N GLU A 127 6.39 3.79 -3.27
CA GLU A 127 7.49 3.27 -4.09
C GLU A 127 8.02 1.97 -3.51
N ILE A 128 8.48 1.08 -4.40
CA ILE A 128 9.29 -0.09 -4.05
C ILE A 128 10.62 0.03 -4.78
N TRP A 129 11.69 -0.14 -4.03
CA TRP A 129 13.06 -0.13 -4.53
C TRP A 129 13.76 -1.43 -4.20
N LEU A 130 14.63 -1.89 -5.10
CA LEU A 130 15.59 -2.96 -4.87
C LEU A 130 16.98 -2.33 -4.97
N ASP A 131 17.64 -2.19 -3.82
CA ASP A 131 18.81 -1.33 -3.64
C ASP A 131 18.57 0.06 -4.25
N ASP A 132 19.24 0.41 -5.35
CA ASP A 132 19.14 1.71 -6.02
C ASP A 132 18.22 1.69 -7.26
N THR A 133 17.53 0.58 -7.51
CA THR A 133 16.60 0.44 -8.64
C THR A 133 15.17 0.58 -8.15
N MET A 134 14.46 1.61 -8.63
CA MET A 134 13.02 1.72 -8.42
C MET A 134 12.31 0.71 -9.31
N VAL A 135 11.51 -0.17 -8.71
CA VAL A 135 10.81 -1.25 -9.42
C VAL A 135 9.30 -1.06 -9.42
N LEU A 136 8.79 -0.14 -8.60
CA LEU A 136 7.40 0.29 -8.60
C LEU A 136 7.30 1.72 -8.07
N SER A 137 6.42 2.52 -8.68
CA SER A 137 6.02 3.83 -8.20
C SER A 137 4.58 4.14 -8.63
N ASN A 138 3.82 4.78 -7.77
CA ASN A 138 2.53 5.36 -8.10
C ASN A 138 2.29 6.58 -7.20
N ASP A 139 1.69 7.64 -7.75
CA ASP A 139 1.38 8.87 -7.00
C ASP A 139 0.11 8.71 -6.11
N ASP A 140 -0.76 7.74 -6.40
CA ASP A 140 -1.93 7.38 -5.60
C ASP A 140 -2.05 5.87 -5.37
N CYS A 141 -1.40 5.38 -4.32
CA CYS A 141 -1.39 3.96 -4.01
C CYS A 141 -2.67 3.43 -3.36
N GLN A 142 -3.49 4.30 -2.75
CA GLN A 142 -4.80 3.89 -2.29
C GLN A 142 -5.68 3.49 -3.47
N THR A 143 -5.76 4.33 -4.49
CA THR A 143 -6.59 4.03 -5.68
C THR A 143 -5.99 2.88 -6.49
N ALA A 144 -4.66 2.81 -6.61
CA ALA A 144 -4.00 1.80 -7.42
C ALA A 144 -3.99 0.40 -6.80
N TYR A 145 -3.82 0.29 -5.48
CA TYR A 145 -3.57 -0.99 -4.80
C TYR A 145 -4.49 -1.24 -3.59
N GLY A 146 -5.31 -0.26 -3.19
CA GLY A 146 -6.31 -0.40 -2.14
C GLY A 146 -7.71 -0.74 -2.69
N ASP A 147 -8.64 -0.99 -1.78
CA ASP A 147 -10.07 -1.13 -2.09
C ASP A 147 -10.95 -0.19 -1.24
N GLY A 148 -10.33 0.82 -0.62
CA GLY A 148 -10.98 1.73 0.34
C GLY A 148 -11.25 1.11 1.71
N THR A 149 -10.86 -0.15 1.93
CA THR A 149 -11.01 -0.85 3.22
C THR A 149 -9.67 -1.34 3.75
N GLN A 150 -9.61 -1.64 5.04
CA GLN A 150 -8.41 -2.18 5.68
C GLN A 150 -8.35 -3.71 5.58
N ASP A 151 -9.46 -4.36 5.17
CA ASP A 151 -9.67 -5.79 5.35
C ASP A 151 -8.90 -6.64 4.33
N LYS A 152 -8.58 -6.08 3.15
CA LYS A 152 -7.84 -6.77 2.10
C LYS A 152 -6.44 -6.20 1.97
N ALA A 153 -5.43 -7.07 2.01
CA ALA A 153 -4.05 -6.70 1.74
C ALA A 153 -3.88 -6.01 0.37
N SER A 154 -3.11 -4.94 0.32
CA SER A 154 -2.74 -4.28 -0.93
C SER A 154 -1.62 -5.07 -1.62
N VAL A 155 -1.87 -5.49 -2.87
CA VAL A 155 -0.92 -6.27 -3.67
C VAL A 155 -0.33 -5.37 -4.74
N PHE A 156 0.98 -5.20 -4.70
CA PHE A 156 1.76 -4.45 -5.67
C PHE A 156 2.22 -5.39 -6.77
N THR A 157 1.78 -5.14 -8.00
CA THR A 157 2.11 -5.98 -9.14
C THR A 157 2.16 -5.17 -10.44
N PRO A 158 3.13 -5.42 -11.33
CA PRO A 158 4.28 -6.31 -11.14
C PRO A 158 5.43 -5.64 -10.35
N VAL A 159 6.29 -6.45 -9.74
CA VAL A 159 7.57 -6.08 -9.12
C VAL A 159 8.67 -6.94 -9.76
N ASP A 160 9.62 -6.29 -10.43
CA ASP A 160 10.74 -6.97 -11.08
C ASP A 160 11.91 -7.17 -10.12
N TYR A 161 12.05 -8.39 -9.59
CA TYR A 161 13.14 -8.76 -8.69
C TYR A 161 14.48 -9.05 -9.37
N SER A 162 14.56 -8.94 -10.71
CA SER A 162 15.77 -9.30 -11.46
C SER A 162 16.94 -8.35 -11.28
N SER A 163 16.72 -7.15 -10.73
CA SER A 163 17.79 -6.21 -10.41
C SER A 163 18.59 -6.59 -9.17
N CYS A 164 18.14 -7.57 -8.38
CA CYS A 164 18.89 -8.07 -7.23
C CYS A 164 20.13 -8.82 -7.67
N SER A 165 21.26 -8.51 -7.04
CA SER A 165 22.53 -9.17 -7.34
C SER A 165 22.50 -10.63 -6.90
N THR A 166 23.49 -11.44 -7.30
CA THR A 166 23.66 -12.82 -6.79
C THR A 166 23.87 -12.86 -5.28
N GLY A 167 24.39 -11.78 -4.69
CA GLY A 167 24.53 -11.61 -3.24
C GLY A 167 23.23 -11.17 -2.54
N GLY A 168 22.15 -10.97 -3.29
CA GLY A 168 20.92 -10.37 -2.78
C GLY A 168 20.82 -8.87 -3.04
N CYS A 169 19.83 -8.27 -2.41
CA CYS A 169 19.52 -6.84 -2.45
C CYS A 169 18.68 -6.49 -1.21
N MET A 170 18.46 -5.20 -0.97
CA MET A 170 17.48 -4.72 -0.02
C MET A 170 16.22 -4.27 -0.76
N LEU A 171 15.07 -4.90 -0.47
CA LEU A 171 13.79 -4.29 -0.80
C LEU A 171 13.50 -3.17 0.18
N ARG A 172 13.16 -1.99 -0.34
CA ARG A 172 12.73 -0.83 0.44
C ARG A 172 11.35 -0.41 -0.03
N PHE A 173 10.39 -0.42 0.87
CA PHE A 173 9.06 0.11 0.64
C PHE A 173 8.92 1.49 1.27
N TYR A 174 8.32 2.41 0.55
CA TYR A 174 8.00 3.75 1.01
C TYR A 174 6.53 4.05 0.73
N TRP A 175 5.82 4.63 1.69
CA TRP A 175 4.51 5.23 1.46
C TRP A 175 4.37 6.51 2.28
N LEU A 176 3.96 7.58 1.62
CA LEU A 176 3.63 8.86 2.25
C LEU A 176 2.12 9.02 2.21
N ALA A 177 1.45 8.68 3.30
CA ALA A 177 -0.01 8.74 3.42
C ALA A 177 -0.47 10.13 3.85
N PHE A 178 -1.53 10.63 3.20
CA PHE A 178 -2.20 11.88 3.56
C PHE A 178 -3.44 11.57 4.41
N GLN A 179 -3.40 11.96 5.68
CA GLN A 179 -4.46 11.67 6.64
C GLN A 179 -5.05 12.97 7.19
N GLY A 180 -6.38 13.05 7.26
CA GLY A 180 -7.07 14.11 8.00
C GLY A 180 -7.09 13.83 9.50
N VAL A 181 -6.51 14.70 10.32
CA VAL A 181 -6.57 14.65 11.79
C VAL A 181 -7.00 16.00 12.32
N ASP A 182 -8.06 16.05 13.12
CA ASP A 182 -8.58 17.28 13.74
C ASP A 182 -8.77 18.45 12.74
N SER A 183 -9.35 18.13 11.56
CA SER A 183 -9.57 19.08 10.45
C SER A 183 -8.30 19.66 9.82
N LYS A 184 -7.15 19.01 10.02
CA LYS A 184 -5.89 19.33 9.34
C LYS A 184 -5.37 18.14 8.55
N MET A 185 -4.67 18.41 7.46
CA MET A 185 -3.89 17.37 6.79
C MET A 185 -2.59 17.09 7.56
N VAL A 186 -2.26 15.81 7.70
CA VAL A 186 -0.95 15.34 8.17
C VAL A 186 -0.37 14.32 7.20
N TRP A 187 0.95 14.22 7.21
CA TRP A 187 1.70 13.17 6.53
C TRP A 187 2.00 12.04 7.51
N GLN A 188 1.69 10.82 7.12
CA GLN A 188 2.14 9.61 7.80
C GLN A 188 3.17 8.89 6.94
N VAL A 189 4.35 8.66 7.49
CA VAL A 189 5.46 8.04 6.78
C VAL A 189 5.54 6.55 7.11
N TYR A 190 5.58 5.71 6.08
CA TYR A 190 5.83 4.28 6.19
C TYR A 190 7.12 3.95 5.44
N LYS A 191 7.99 3.18 6.11
CA LYS A 191 9.25 2.71 5.57
C LYS A 191 9.51 1.30 6.09
N ASP A 192 9.68 0.35 5.18
CA ASP A 192 10.06 -1.02 5.52
C ASP A 192 11.25 -1.46 4.68
N CYS A 193 12.14 -2.23 5.30
CA CYS A 193 13.26 -2.90 4.67
C CYS A 193 13.07 -4.41 4.75
N VAL A 194 13.35 -5.10 3.65
CA VAL A 194 13.36 -6.56 3.59
C VAL A 194 14.63 -7.01 2.87
N PRO A 195 15.61 -7.60 3.58
CA PRO A 195 16.76 -8.20 2.93
C PRO A 195 16.30 -9.37 2.06
N LEU A 196 16.75 -9.44 0.81
CA LEU A 196 16.39 -10.50 -0.12
C LEU A 196 17.61 -11.32 -0.53
N THR A 197 17.40 -12.61 -0.75
CA THR A 197 18.41 -13.46 -1.39
C THR A 197 18.53 -13.11 -2.87
N GLY A 198 19.69 -13.38 -3.44
CA GLY A 198 19.92 -13.21 -4.88
C GLY A 198 19.35 -14.38 -5.69
N PRO A 199 19.25 -14.22 -7.02
CA PRO A 199 18.98 -15.35 -7.89
C PRO A 199 19.98 -16.48 -7.64
N ALA A 200 19.52 -17.73 -7.61
CA ALA A 200 20.42 -18.87 -7.48
C ALA A 200 21.50 -18.82 -8.58
N GLU A 201 22.77 -18.98 -8.19
CA GLU A 201 23.90 -18.99 -9.11
C GLU A 201 23.63 -19.95 -10.28
N GLY A 202 23.54 -19.41 -11.51
CA GLY A 202 23.26 -20.16 -12.73
C GLY A 202 21.91 -19.90 -13.39
N THR A 203 21.01 -19.11 -12.78
CA THR A 203 19.77 -18.67 -13.45
C THR A 203 19.98 -17.31 -14.10
N SER A 204 20.77 -17.26 -15.18
CA SER A 204 20.72 -16.13 -16.09
C SER A 204 19.42 -16.20 -16.86
N THR A 205 18.42 -15.40 -16.47
CA THR A 205 17.25 -15.18 -17.32
C THR A 205 17.71 -14.42 -18.55
N ASN A 206 17.82 -15.10 -19.68
CA ASN A 206 18.07 -14.45 -20.97
C ASN A 206 17.00 -13.38 -21.18
N SER A 207 17.38 -12.11 -21.04
CA SER A 207 16.62 -10.99 -21.58
C SER A 207 16.55 -11.20 -23.09
N THR A 208 15.41 -11.68 -23.57
CA THR A 208 15.15 -11.77 -25.01
C THR A 208 14.90 -10.35 -25.50
N SER A 209 15.99 -9.66 -25.83
CA SER A 209 15.94 -8.46 -26.67
C SER A 209 15.60 -8.92 -28.08
N SER A 210 14.34 -8.72 -28.47
CA SER A 210 13.87 -8.94 -29.84
C SER A 210 14.51 -7.90 -30.78
N THR A 211 15.73 -8.21 -31.22
CA THR A 211 16.39 -7.48 -32.30
C THR A 211 15.83 -7.99 -33.61
N LEU A 212 14.99 -7.19 -34.28
CA LEU A 212 14.55 -7.43 -35.65
C LEU A 212 15.74 -7.22 -36.61
N THR A 213 16.42 -8.30 -36.97
CA THR A 213 17.34 -8.31 -38.12
C THR A 213 16.65 -8.93 -39.32
N THR A 214 16.25 -8.07 -40.26
CA THR A 214 15.88 -8.43 -41.64
C THR A 214 17.11 -8.96 -42.37
N GLY A 215 17.12 -10.25 -42.69
CA GLY A 215 18.16 -10.91 -43.47
C GLY A 215 17.55 -11.73 -44.60
N SER A 216 17.74 -11.24 -45.83
CA SER A 216 17.40 -11.84 -47.11
C SER A 216 18.06 -13.21 -47.35
N SER A 217 17.38 -14.14 -48.04
CA SER A 217 17.85 -14.86 -49.25
C SER A 217 16.98 -16.09 -49.66
N THR A 218 16.38 -15.96 -50.86
CA THR A 218 16.29 -16.91 -52.00
C THR A 218 15.81 -18.38 -51.87
N THR A 219 14.64 -18.61 -52.49
CA THR A 219 14.25 -19.62 -53.53
C THR A 219 14.65 -21.10 -53.40
N GLU A 220 13.66 -22.00 -53.39
CA GLU A 220 13.37 -22.96 -54.48
C GLU A 220 11.99 -23.61 -54.32
N ASP A 221 11.53 -24.25 -55.39
CA ASP A 221 10.18 -24.25 -55.96
C ASP A 221 9.43 -25.62 -55.81
N VAL A 222 8.16 -25.65 -56.28
CA VAL A 222 7.33 -26.79 -56.74
C VAL A 222 6.12 -27.24 -55.86
N SER A 223 5.00 -26.56 -56.16
CA SER A 223 3.77 -27.07 -56.82
C SER A 223 2.58 -27.72 -56.08
N THR A 224 1.41 -27.08 -56.37
CA THR A 224 0.03 -27.59 -56.59
C THR A 224 -0.85 -27.97 -55.39
N SER A 225 -1.91 -27.20 -55.12
CA SER A 225 -3.22 -27.34 -55.78
C SER A 225 -4.28 -26.35 -55.22
N SER A 226 -5.26 -26.07 -56.07
CA SER A 226 -6.18 -24.93 -56.13
C SER A 226 -7.31 -24.92 -55.08
N SER A 227 -7.78 -23.72 -54.70
CA SER A 227 -9.15 -23.23 -54.99
C SER A 227 -9.48 -21.86 -54.36
N SER A 228 -9.74 -20.93 -55.27
CA SER A 228 -10.64 -19.76 -55.30
C SER A 228 -11.43 -19.32 -54.06
N GLY A 229 -11.43 -18.00 -53.81
CA GLY A 229 -12.49 -17.29 -53.08
C GLY A 229 -12.09 -15.93 -52.51
N THR A 230 -12.27 -14.86 -53.29
CA THR A 230 -12.39 -13.44 -52.88
C THR A 230 -13.58 -12.88 -53.69
N PRO A 231 -14.24 -11.76 -53.36
CA PRO A 231 -13.97 -10.71 -52.36
C PRO A 231 -15.22 -10.53 -51.43
N ASP A 232 -15.37 -9.60 -50.48
CA ASP A 232 -15.07 -8.18 -50.54
C ASP A 232 -15.24 -7.51 -49.16
N ASN A 233 -14.62 -6.34 -49.09
CA ASN A 233 -14.63 -5.30 -48.07
C ASN A 233 -16.05 -4.75 -47.77
N PHE A 234 -16.42 -4.55 -46.49
CA PHE A 234 -17.29 -3.44 -46.09
C PHE A 234 -16.97 -2.94 -44.67
N SER A 235 -16.61 -1.65 -44.64
CA SER A 235 -16.57 -0.75 -43.51
C SER A 235 -17.99 -0.29 -43.15
N THR A 236 -18.33 -0.27 -41.86
CA THR A 236 -19.31 0.70 -41.34
C THR A 236 -19.06 1.01 -39.87
N THR A 237 -18.60 2.24 -39.65
CA THR A 237 -18.87 3.11 -38.49
C THR A 237 -20.35 3.05 -38.08
N GLU A 238 -20.66 3.09 -36.78
CA GLU A 238 -21.76 3.88 -36.19
C GLU A 238 -21.61 4.00 -34.65
N THR A 239 -21.86 5.21 -34.16
CA THR A 239 -22.01 5.68 -32.77
C THR A 239 -22.97 6.87 -32.89
N PRO A 240 -23.75 7.34 -31.88
CA PRO A 240 -24.09 6.80 -30.56
C PRO A 240 -25.62 6.68 -30.35
N MET A 241 -26.06 6.08 -29.23
CA MET A 241 -27.37 6.43 -28.67
C MET A 241 -27.34 6.53 -27.14
N THR A 242 -27.67 7.75 -26.70
CA THR A 242 -27.98 8.20 -25.36
C THR A 242 -29.24 7.55 -24.82
N THR A 243 -29.21 7.04 -23.59
CA THR A 243 -30.41 6.89 -22.75
C THR A 243 -30.12 7.25 -21.30
N THR A 244 -30.70 8.38 -20.91
CA THR A 244 -30.90 8.84 -19.53
C THR A 244 -31.83 7.88 -18.79
N ALA A 245 -31.47 7.48 -17.58
CA ALA A 245 -32.41 6.97 -16.58
C ALA A 245 -32.06 7.48 -15.18
N THR A 246 -32.87 8.44 -14.73
CA THR A 246 -32.99 8.91 -13.35
C THR A 246 -33.69 7.86 -12.49
N SER A 247 -33.18 7.56 -11.28
CA SER A 247 -33.94 7.05 -10.13
C SER A 247 -33.09 7.17 -8.86
N THR A 248 -33.34 8.16 -8.01
CA THR A 248 -34.12 8.07 -6.76
C THR A 248 -33.28 7.64 -5.56
N SER A 249 -32.88 8.67 -4.82
CA SER A 249 -32.35 8.68 -3.46
C SER A 249 -33.24 7.94 -2.46
N THR A 250 -32.67 6.99 -1.72
CA THR A 250 -33.26 6.47 -0.48
C THR A 250 -32.33 6.81 0.67
N SER A 251 -32.76 7.75 1.50
CA SER A 251 -32.14 8.13 2.76
C SER A 251 -32.50 7.12 3.85
N THR A 252 -31.55 6.33 4.30
CA THR A 252 -31.63 5.59 5.56
C THR A 252 -30.75 6.26 6.60
N THR A 253 -31.40 6.99 7.50
CA THR A 253 -30.84 7.46 8.76
C THR A 253 -30.51 6.26 9.65
N THR A 254 -29.25 6.09 10.02
CA THR A 254 -28.82 5.13 11.05
C THR A 254 -28.34 5.91 12.26
N ASP A 255 -28.99 5.65 13.39
CA ASP A 255 -28.73 6.26 14.69
C ASP A 255 -27.30 6.00 15.19
N ALA A 256 -26.67 7.08 15.68
CA ALA A 256 -25.38 7.07 16.34
C ALA A 256 -25.47 6.40 17.74
N PRO A 257 -24.53 5.53 18.13
CA PRO A 257 -24.40 5.15 19.53
C PRO A 257 -23.73 6.28 20.32
N THR A 258 -24.39 6.61 21.43
CA THR A 258 -24.00 7.59 22.44
C THR A 258 -22.59 7.32 23.00
N SER A 259 -21.77 8.36 23.01
CA SER A 259 -20.47 8.43 23.66
C SER A 259 -20.59 8.28 25.19
N THR A 260 -19.85 7.32 25.74
CA THR A 260 -19.68 7.16 27.19
C THR A 260 -18.49 8.03 27.65
N PRO A 261 -18.63 8.87 28.69
CA PRO A 261 -17.52 9.72 29.15
C PRO A 261 -16.45 8.91 29.91
N SER A 262 -15.19 9.27 29.66
CA SER A 262 -14.01 8.76 30.37
C SER A 262 -14.03 9.18 31.86
N PRO A 263 -13.49 8.36 32.80
CA PRO A 263 -13.54 8.68 34.22
C PRO A 263 -12.53 9.78 34.57
N SER A 264 -13.02 10.89 35.13
CA SER A 264 -12.17 11.91 35.75
C SER A 264 -11.50 11.38 37.02
N GLU A 265 -10.19 11.48 37.07
CA GLU A 265 -9.41 11.43 38.31
C GLU A 265 -9.73 12.63 39.20
N LYS A 266 -10.05 12.36 40.48
CA LYS A 266 -9.53 13.02 41.70
C LYS A 266 -10.47 12.77 42.90
N CYS A 267 -10.17 11.75 43.70
CA CYS A 267 -10.65 11.66 45.07
C CYS A 267 -9.70 12.46 45.99
N THR A 268 -10.06 13.68 46.36
CA THR A 268 -9.44 14.38 47.48
C THR A 268 -9.91 13.79 48.81
N ALA A 269 -8.98 13.19 49.55
CA ALA A 269 -9.20 12.70 50.91
C ALA A 269 -9.47 13.85 51.88
N ARG A 270 -10.62 13.82 52.57
CA ARG A 270 -10.95 14.74 53.67
C ARG A 270 -10.46 14.15 54.99
N LYS A 271 -9.42 14.74 55.58
CA LYS A 271 -9.01 14.50 56.98
C LYS A 271 -10.16 14.88 57.91
N ARG A 272 -10.58 13.95 58.78
CA ARG A 272 -11.42 14.23 59.94
C ARG A 272 -10.54 14.76 61.08
N LYS A 273 -11.02 15.83 61.73
CA LYS A 273 -10.66 16.21 63.09
C LYS A 273 -11.75 15.64 64.01
#